data_AF-A0A7W6F0J9-F1
#
_entry.id   AF-A0A7W6F0J9-F1
#
_cell.length_a   1.000
_cell.length_b   1.000
_cell.length_c   1.000
_cell.angle_alpha   90.00
_cell.angle_beta   90.00
_cell.angle_gamma   90.00
#
_symmetry.space_group_name_H-M   'P 1'
#
loop_
_entity.id
_entity.type
_entity.pdbx_description
1 polymer ?
#
loop_
_entity_poly.entity_id
_entity_poly.type
_entity_poly.pdbx_seq_one_letter_code
_entity_poly.pdbx_strand_id
1 'polypeptide(L)'
;MKKDYSITRTHWNGIEIEITWNADYLVYDDRTHMAHLEVVSVSPERAPLPITETGYRSHFTPKAAMDGYDSAEAFVEAWLDHESRSPEWKAFDQETRQLSLF
;
A
#
# COMPACT_ATOMS: atom_id res chain seq x y z
N MET A 1 7.40 -23.29 -7.09
CA MET A 1 5.98 -22.88 -7.08
C MET A 1 5.93 -21.48 -7.66
N LYS A 2 5.22 -21.24 -8.76
CA LYS A 2 4.99 -19.86 -9.23
C LYS A 2 4.11 -19.20 -8.17
N LYS A 3 4.54 -18.04 -7.70
CA LYS A 3 3.74 -17.21 -6.80
C LYS A 3 2.82 -16.40 -7.71
N ASP A 4 1.53 -16.71 -7.70
CA ASP A 4 0.53 -16.01 -8.52
C ASP A 4 0.25 -14.66 -7.87
N TYR A 5 1.05 -13.66 -8.25
CA TYR A 5 0.84 -12.28 -7.85
C TYR A 5 -0.28 -11.66 -8.69
N SER A 6 -1.22 -11.01 -8.03
CA SER A 6 -2.15 -10.08 -8.66
C SER A 6 -1.53 -8.69 -8.60
N ILE A 7 -1.44 -8.01 -9.75
CA ILE A 7 -0.90 -6.65 -9.85
C ILE A 7 -2.03 -5.74 -10.32
N THR A 8 -2.30 -4.70 -9.55
CA THR A 8 -3.29 -3.67 -9.88
C THR A 8 -2.64 -2.30 -9.77
N ARG A 9 -2.99 -1.38 -10.68
CA ARG A 9 -2.57 0.02 -10.61
C ARG A 9 -3.76 0.92 -10.37
N THR A 10 -3.57 1.89 -9.49
CA THR A 10 -4.60 2.88 -9.15
C THR A 10 -3.97 4.24 -8.90
N HIS A 11 -4.81 5.27 -8.78
CA HIS A 11 -4.36 6.62 -8.46
C HIS A 11 -4.85 7.04 -7.08
N TRP A 12 -3.90 7.40 -6.22
CA TRP A 12 -4.19 7.95 -4.90
C TRP A 12 -3.63 9.37 -4.79
N ASN A 13 -4.49 10.36 -4.57
CA ASN A 13 -4.13 11.77 -4.42
C ASN A 13 -3.18 12.31 -5.52
N GLY A 14 -3.40 11.88 -6.77
CA GLY A 14 -2.57 12.27 -7.92
C GLY A 14 -1.25 11.48 -8.06
N ILE A 15 -1.00 10.48 -7.22
CA ILE A 15 0.13 9.56 -7.31
C ILE A 15 -0.37 8.23 -7.89
N GLU A 16 0.21 7.79 -9.00
CA GLU A 16 0.01 6.44 -9.52
C GLU A 16 0.74 5.45 -8.60
N ILE A 17 0.01 4.49 -8.05
CA ILE A 17 0.54 3.42 -7.20
C ILE A 17 0.28 2.05 -7.84
N GLU A 18 1.25 1.15 -7.69
CA GLU A 18 1.13 -0.25 -8.04
C GLU A 18 1.00 -1.09 -6.77
N ILE A 19 0.00 -1.94 -6.76
CA ILE A 19 -0.34 -2.83 -5.65
C ILE A 19 -0.14 -4.25 -6.13
N THR A 20 0.80 -4.95 -5.49
CA THR A 20 1.11 -6.35 -5.78
C THR A 20 0.67 -7.20 -4.60
N TRP A 21 -0.18 -8.18 -4.86
CA TRP A 21 -0.79 -9.01 -3.82
C TRP A 21 -0.59 -10.50 -4.09
N ASN A 22 -0.22 -11.23 -3.05
CA ASN A 22 -0.18 -12.69 -3.03
C ASN A 22 -0.74 -13.22 -1.71
N ALA A 23 -1.94 -13.80 -1.77
CA ALA A 23 -2.63 -14.35 -0.61
C ALA A 23 -1.93 -15.59 0.01
N ASP A 24 -1.14 -16.30 -0.77
CA ASP A 24 -0.54 -17.60 -0.43
C ASP A 24 1.00 -17.51 -0.48
N TYR A 25 1.55 -16.36 -0.09
CA TYR A 25 2.99 -16.09 -0.16
C TYR A 25 3.81 -17.06 0.71
N LEU A 26 3.33 -17.37 1.92
CA LEU A 26 3.77 -18.51 2.73
C LEU A 26 2.56 -19.30 3.21
N VAL A 27 2.62 -20.62 3.05
CA VAL A 27 1.63 -21.57 3.57
C VAL A 27 2.33 -22.45 4.58
N TYR A 28 1.83 -22.47 5.80
CA TYR A 28 2.38 -23.27 6.90
C TYR A 28 1.71 -24.65 6.97
N ASP A 29 2.35 -25.60 7.65
CA ASP A 29 1.84 -26.99 7.78
C ASP A 29 0.49 -27.07 8.50
N ASP A 30 0.19 -26.10 9.37
CA ASP A 30 -1.10 -25.96 10.06
C ASP A 30 -2.20 -25.32 9.19
N ARG A 31 -1.92 -25.10 7.90
CA ARG A 31 -2.79 -24.44 6.91
C ARG A 31 -3.08 -22.97 7.23
N THR A 32 -2.27 -22.32 8.05
CA THR A 32 -2.28 -20.87 8.11
C THR A 32 -1.56 -20.28 6.90
N HIS A 33 -2.00 -19.09 6.48
CA HIS A 33 -1.49 -18.41 5.29
C HIS A 33 -0.98 -17.02 5.69
N MET A 34 0.28 -16.74 5.33
CA MET A 34 0.82 -15.38 5.35
C MET A 34 0.76 -14.84 3.93
N ALA A 35 -0.03 -13.79 3.76
CA ALA A 35 -0.10 -13.07 2.53
C ALA A 35 0.98 -11.98 2.47
N HIS A 36 1.30 -11.57 1.25
CA HIS A 36 2.27 -10.52 0.96
C HIS A 36 1.62 -9.45 0.09
N LEU A 37 1.65 -8.23 0.59
CA LEU A 37 1.18 -7.02 -0.07
C LEU A 37 2.38 -6.09 -0.29
N GLU A 38 2.56 -5.61 -1.52
CA GLU A 38 3.50 -4.56 -1.84
C GLU A 38 2.75 -3.37 -2.42
N VAL A 39 3.12 -2.17 -1.97
CA VAL A 39 2.61 -0.90 -2.50
C VAL A 39 3.79 -0.06 -2.93
N VAL A 40 3.77 0.39 -4.18
CA VAL A 40 4.86 1.16 -4.80
C VAL A 40 4.30 2.40 -5.48
N SER A 41 4.86 3.56 -5.20
CA SER A 41 4.61 4.78 -5.98
C SER A 41 5.37 4.71 -7.29
N VAL A 42 4.64 4.65 -8.39
CA VAL A 42 5.20 4.53 -9.75
C VAL A 42 5.37 5.89 -10.40
N SER A 43 4.42 6.80 -10.19
CA SER A 43 4.46 8.15 -10.77
C SER A 43 3.82 9.18 -9.83
N PRO A 44 4.58 10.15 -9.28
CA PRO A 44 6.03 10.27 -9.37
C PRO A 44 6.75 9.06 -8.75
N GLU A 45 7.86 8.64 -9.37
CA GLU A 45 8.63 7.49 -8.90
C GLU A 45 9.05 7.68 -7.44
N ARG A 46 8.75 6.69 -6.59
CA ARG A 46 9.09 6.70 -5.16
C ARG A 46 8.51 7.89 -4.37
N ALA A 47 7.44 8.50 -4.87
CA ALA A 47 6.70 9.52 -4.13
C ALA A 47 6.29 8.98 -2.74
N PRO A 48 6.51 9.73 -1.65
CA PRO A 48 6.08 9.34 -0.32
C PRO A 48 4.56 9.08 -0.28
N LEU A 49 4.16 8.11 0.54
CA LEU A 49 2.77 7.79 0.85
C LEU A 49 2.57 7.84 2.37
N PRO A 50 1.33 8.00 2.86
CA PRO A 50 1.03 7.94 4.29
C PRO A 50 1.59 6.71 5.01
N ILE A 51 1.68 5.58 4.29
CA ILE A 51 2.17 4.32 4.81
C ILE A 51 3.69 4.13 4.64
N THR A 52 4.38 4.99 3.87
CA THR A 52 5.83 4.88 3.61
C THR A 52 6.45 6.19 3.12
N GLU A 53 7.49 6.66 3.79
CA GLU A 53 8.26 7.84 3.37
C GLU A 53 9.04 7.60 2.08
N THR A 54 9.35 6.34 1.75
CA THR A 54 10.23 6.02 0.62
C THR A 54 9.46 5.73 -0.67
N GLY A 55 8.13 5.74 -0.65
CA GLY A 55 7.28 5.33 -1.77
C GLY A 55 7.27 3.83 -2.07
N TYR A 56 7.76 3.00 -1.15
CA TYR A 56 7.62 1.55 -1.20
C TYR A 56 7.31 0.97 0.17
N ARG A 57 6.35 0.05 0.23
CA ARG A 57 6.03 -0.71 1.43
C ARG A 57 5.82 -2.17 1.11
N SER A 58 6.54 -3.03 1.81
CA SER A 58 6.28 -4.47 1.89
C SER A 58 5.54 -4.76 3.19
N HIS A 59 4.39 -5.41 3.10
CA HIS A 59 3.53 -5.71 4.23
C HIS A 59 3.14 -7.19 4.21
N PHE A 60 3.37 -7.87 5.34
CA PHE A 60 2.96 -9.25 5.55
C PHE A 60 1.79 -9.26 6.52
N THR A 61 0.73 -9.97 6.14
CA THR A 61 -0.52 -10.00 6.91
C THR A 61 -1.20 -11.37 6.77
N PRO A 62 -1.94 -11.85 7.77
CA PRO A 62 -2.80 -13.00 7.59
C PRO A 62 -3.78 -12.75 6.45
N LYS A 63 -4.06 -13.76 5.63
CA LYS A 63 -5.05 -13.66 4.55
C LYS A 63 -6.41 -13.14 5.05
N ALA A 64 -6.80 -13.52 6.26
CA ALA A 64 -8.05 -13.10 6.90
C ALA A 64 -8.16 -11.58 7.15
N ALA A 65 -7.06 -10.84 7.17
CA ALA A 65 -7.10 -9.37 7.29
C ALA A 65 -7.78 -8.70 6.08
N MET A 66 -7.89 -9.43 4.96
CA MET A 66 -8.54 -8.99 3.73
C MET A 66 -10.04 -9.33 3.67
N ASP A 67 -10.57 -10.16 4.59
CA ASP A 67 -11.94 -10.70 4.50
C ASP A 67 -13.04 -9.61 4.56
N GLY A 68 -12.70 -8.40 5.01
CA GLY A 68 -13.60 -7.24 5.04
C GLY A 68 -13.51 -6.31 3.83
N TYR A 69 -12.68 -6.63 2.84
CA TYR A 69 -12.42 -5.77 1.67
C TYR A 69 -12.69 -6.54 0.37
N ASP A 70 -13.28 -5.85 -0.60
CA ASP A 70 -13.60 -6.45 -1.91
C ASP A 70 -12.33 -6.75 -2.74
N SER A 71 -11.21 -6.08 -2.45
CA SER A 71 -9.94 -6.26 -3.16
C SER A 71 -8.71 -5.77 -2.35
N ALA A 72 -7.51 -6.14 -2.81
CA ALA A 72 -6.24 -5.58 -2.33
C ALA A 72 -6.16 -4.06 -2.52
N GLU A 73 -6.73 -3.56 -3.60
CA GLU A 73 -6.85 -2.12 -3.88
C GLU A 73 -7.70 -1.43 -2.82
N ALA A 74 -8.90 -1.94 -2.53
CA ALA A 74 -9.81 -1.36 -1.53
C ALA A 74 -9.18 -1.33 -0.11
N PHE A 75 -8.41 -2.37 0.24
CA PHE A 75 -7.66 -2.38 1.50
C PHE A 75 -6.59 -1.29 1.53
N VAL A 76 -5.80 -1.16 0.46
CA VAL A 76 -4.72 -0.16 0.37
C VAL A 76 -5.29 1.26 0.38
N GLU A 77 -6.38 1.51 -0.35
CA GLU A 77 -7.08 2.80 -0.33
C GLU A 77 -7.56 3.15 1.08
N ALA A 78 -8.23 2.23 1.76
CA ALA A 78 -8.69 2.45 3.14
C ALA A 78 -7.53 2.68 4.12
N TRP A 79 -6.41 1.99 3.93
CA TRP A 79 -5.21 2.16 4.74
C TRP A 79 -4.56 3.53 4.51
N LEU A 80 -4.38 3.94 3.25
CA LEU A 80 -3.87 5.25 2.88
C LEU A 80 -4.79 6.37 3.41
N ASP A 81 -6.11 6.20 3.31
CA ASP A 81 -7.10 7.15 3.83
C ASP A 81 -7.12 7.24 5.36
N HIS A 82 -6.81 6.16 6.05
CA HIS A 82 -6.66 6.16 7.50
C HIS A 82 -5.39 6.90 7.92
N GLU A 83 -4.25 6.52 7.38
CA GLU A 83 -2.94 7.06 7.75
C GLU A 83 -2.76 8.52 7.28
N SER A 84 -3.41 8.91 6.19
CA SER A 84 -3.37 10.30 5.71
C SER A 84 -4.04 11.28 6.67
N ARG A 85 -4.82 10.80 7.65
CA ARG A 85 -5.45 11.63 8.67
C ARG A 85 -4.51 11.93 9.84
N SER A 86 -3.37 11.23 9.95
CA SER A 86 -2.39 11.45 11.00
C SER A 86 -1.89 12.90 10.98
N PRO A 87 -1.62 13.51 12.16
CA PRO A 87 -1.04 14.85 12.21
C PRO A 87 0.32 14.92 11.52
N GLU A 88 1.10 13.84 11.61
CA GLU A 88 2.43 13.72 11.00
C GLU A 88 2.36 13.79 9.47
N TRP A 89 1.48 12.99 8.85
CA TRP A 89 1.30 13.05 7.40
C TRP A 89 0.77 14.41 6.95
N LYS A 90 -0.18 15.00 7.68
CA LYS A 90 -0.72 16.32 7.33
C LYS A 90 0.36 17.41 7.37
N ALA A 91 1.25 17.37 8.36
CA ALA A 91 2.38 18.30 8.42
C ALA A 91 3.31 18.11 7.21
N PHE A 92 3.70 16.85 6.93
CA PHE A 92 4.55 16.51 5.79
C PHE A 92 3.95 16.94 4.44
N ASP A 93 2.66 16.66 4.22
CA ASP A 93 1.94 17.03 2.99
C ASP A 93 1.82 18.58 2.86
N GLN A 94 1.60 19.30 3.96
CA GLN A 94 1.61 20.76 3.96
C GLN A 94 2.98 21.34 3.64
N GLU A 95 4.05 20.84 4.27
CA GLU A 95 5.42 21.29 4.02
C GLU A 95 5.85 21.01 2.57
N THR A 96 5.55 19.82 2.05
CA THR A 96 5.85 19.45 0.67
C THR A 96 5.12 20.34 -0.34
N ARG A 97 3.85 20.69 -0.08
CA ARG A 97 3.09 21.62 -0.93
C ARG A 97 3.59 23.06 -0.84
N GLN A 98 4.15 23.48 0.30
CA GLN A 98 4.72 24.82 0.43
C GLN A 98 6.06 24.94 -0.32
N LEU A 99 6.89 23.89 -0.29
CA LEU A 99 8.18 23.86 -0.99
C LEU A 99 8.04 23.83 -2.52
N SER A 100 6.91 23.37 -3.06
CA SER A 100 6.65 23.39 -4.51
C SER A 100 6.18 24.74 -5.07
N LEU A 101 5.97 25.74 -4.21
CA LEU A 101 5.51 27.09 -4.58
C LEU A 101 6.64 28.11 -4.77
N PHE A 102 7.91 27.71 -4.62
CA PHE A 102 9.11 28.55 -4.77
C PHE A 102 10.05 28.01 -5.84
#